data_AF-A0A7W1R035-F1
#
_entry.id   AF-A0A7W1R035-F1
#
_cell.length_a   1.000
_cell.length_b   1.000
_cell.length_c   1.000
_cell.angle_alpha   90.00
_cell.angle_beta   90.00
_cell.angle_gamma   90.00
#
_symmetry.space_group_name_H-M   'P 1'
#
loop_
_entity.id
_entity.type
_entity.pdbx_description
1 polymer ?
#
loop_
_entity_poly.entity_id
_entity_poly.type
_entity_poly.pdbx_seq_one_letter_code
_entity_poly.pdbx_strand_id
1 'polypeptide(L)' 'AWQAEVEKFDSIMTEWRSLLEAAESSKFEEAVSATNSSAWSSLIAHDNAHNAHHGGQIVVLIKLQGSWDTKEGVS' A
#
# COMPACT_ATOMS: atom_id res chain seq x y z
N ALA A 1 2.82 -14.39 -15.52
CA ALA A 1 1.95 -13.21 -15.39
C ALA A 1 1.78 -12.83 -13.92
N TRP A 2 1.14 -13.68 -13.10
CA TRP A 2 0.94 -13.39 -11.67
C TRP A 2 2.22 -13.14 -10.88
N GLN A 3 3.20 -14.04 -10.95
CA GLN A 3 4.46 -13.92 -10.21
C GLN A 3 5.23 -12.63 -10.54
N ALA A 4 5.24 -12.21 -11.81
CA ALA A 4 5.88 -10.97 -12.23
C ALA A 4 5.17 -9.73 -11.65
N GLU A 5 3.84 -9.78 -11.48
CA GLU A 5 3.10 -8.68 -10.84
C GLU A 5 3.37 -8.63 -9.33
N VAL A 6 3.50 -9.79 -8.67
CA VAL A 6 3.90 -9.88 -7.27
C VAL A 6 5.28 -9.26 -7.06
N GLU A 7 6.26 -9.61 -7.91
CA GLU A 7 7.63 -9.07 -7.85
C GLU A 7 7.64 -7.56 -8.10
N LYS A 8 6.88 -7.08 -9.08
CA LYS A 8 6.75 -5.65 -9.37
C LYS A 8 6.14 -4.90 -8.18
N PHE A 9 5.07 -5.42 -7.59
CA PHE A 9 4.44 -4.82 -6.43
C PHE A 9 5.41 -4.76 -5.24
N ASP A 10 6.11 -5.85 -4.96
CA ASP A 10 7.09 -5.92 -3.87
C ASP A 10 8.25 -4.93 -4.07
N SER A 11 8.74 -4.79 -5.30
CA SER A 11 9.77 -3.80 -5.65
C SER A 11 9.29 -2.37 -5.39
N ILE A 12 8.06 -2.02 -5.82
CA ILE A 12 7.49 -0.69 -5.61
C ILE A 12 7.33 -0.42 -4.12
N MET A 13 6.75 -1.35 -3.36
CA MET A 13 6.54 -1.18 -1.93
C MET A 13 7.86 -1.09 -1.16
N THR A 14 8.90 -1.81 -1.59
CA THR A 14 10.24 -1.73 -1.00
C THR A 14 10.88 -0.37 -1.23
N GLU A 15 10.81 0.15 -2.45
CA GLU A 15 11.31 1.50 -2.76
C GLU A 15 10.56 2.56 -1.96
N TRP A 16 9.23 2.49 -1.88
CA TRP A 16 8.43 3.40 -1.07
C TRP A 16 8.82 3.39 0.40
N ARG A 17 9.01 2.21 1.01
CA ARG A 17 9.47 2.12 2.42
C ARG A 17 10.82 2.80 2.60
N SER A 18 11.78 2.55 1.70
CA SER A 18 13.10 3.17 1.76
C SER A 18 13.02 4.71 1.63
N LEU A 19 12.18 5.23 0.74
CA LEU A 19 11.98 6.67 0.58
C LEU A 19 11.33 7.30 1.81
N LEU A 20 10.37 6.62 2.43
CA LEU A 20 9.71 7.10 3.65
C LEU A 20 10.67 7.12 4.85
N GLU A 21 11.52 6.10 4.99
CA GLU A 21 12.53 6.02 6.05
C GLU A 21 13.61 7.11 5.90
N ALA A 22 13.97 7.47 4.67
CA ALA A 22 14.96 8.49 4.38
C ALA A 22 14.39 9.92 4.34
N ALA A 23 13.07 10.09 4.41
CA ALA A 23 12.43 11.39 4.28
C ALA A 23 12.54 12.20 5.58
N GLU A 24 13.01 13.45 5.45
CA GLU A 24 12.92 14.43 6.52
C GLU A 24 11.45 14.72 6.88
N SER A 25 11.16 14.98 8.15
CA SER A 25 9.77 15.17 8.60
C SER A 25 9.06 16.33 7.89
N SER A 26 9.79 17.37 7.46
CA SER A 26 9.21 18.48 6.68
C SER A 26 8.65 18.04 5.33
N LYS A 27 9.16 16.95 4.75
CA LYS A 27 8.74 16.46 3.44
C LYS A 27 7.27 16.09 3.42
N PHE A 28 6.75 15.59 4.54
CA PHE A 28 5.36 15.18 4.69
C PHE A 28 4.36 16.34 4.59
N GLU A 29 4.81 17.57 4.85
CA GLU A 29 4.00 18.79 4.75
C GLU A 29 4.11 19.47 3.37
N GLU A 30 5.07 19.06 2.55
CA GLU A 30 5.25 19.59 1.20
C GLU A 30 4.16 19.11 0.24
N ALA A 31 3.86 19.94 -0.76
CA ALA A 31 3.00 19.55 -1.87
C ALA A 31 3.57 18.36 -2.65
N VAL A 32 2.70 17.46 -3.07
CA VAL A 32 3.06 16.28 -3.88
C VAL A 32 3.73 16.68 -5.19
N SER A 33 3.17 17.68 -5.89
CA SER A 33 3.75 18.20 -7.13
C SER A 33 3.22 19.60 -7.45
N ALA A 34 3.74 20.22 -8.51
CA ALA A 34 3.24 21.51 -9.02
C ALA A 34 1.75 21.49 -9.41
N THR A 35 1.19 20.31 -9.71
CA THR A 35 -0.21 20.12 -10.10
C THR A 35 -1.04 19.44 -9.03
N ASN A 36 -0.44 18.99 -7.94
CA ASN A 36 -1.11 18.38 -6.79
C ASN A 36 -0.62 19.05 -5.51
N SER A 37 -1.41 20.01 -5.03
CA SER A 37 -1.10 20.81 -3.85
C SER A 37 -1.37 20.10 -2.53
N SER A 38 -1.87 18.85 -2.54
CA SER A 38 -2.04 18.06 -1.32
C SER A 38 -0.68 17.78 -0.68
N ALA A 39 -0.64 17.80 0.65
CA ALA A 39 0.55 17.38 1.39
C ALA A 39 0.84 15.89 1.17
N TRP A 40 2.12 15.52 1.13
CA TRP A 40 2.53 14.11 1.03
C TRP A 40 1.90 13.24 2.13
N SER A 41 1.80 13.75 3.37
CA SER A 41 1.14 13.07 4.49
C SER A 41 -0.30 12.65 4.16
N SER A 42 -1.07 13.56 3.55
CA SER A 42 -2.46 13.32 3.17
C SER A 42 -2.58 12.27 2.07
N LEU A 43 -1.72 12.34 1.05
CA LEU A 43 -1.73 11.36 -0.04
C LEU A 43 -1.37 9.96 0.47
N ILE A 44 -0.31 9.83 1.26
CA ILE A 44 0.13 8.54 1.82
C ILE A 44 -0.95 7.95 2.73
N ALA A 45 -1.60 8.77 3.56
CA ALA A 45 -2.71 8.31 4.39
C ALA A 45 -3.89 7.78 3.55
N HIS A 46 -4.21 8.46 2.44
CA HIS A 46 -5.23 8.00 1.50
C HIS A 46 -4.85 6.65 0.88
N ASP A 47 -3.62 6.52 0.36
CA ASP A 47 -3.13 5.28 -0.25
C ASP A 47 -3.18 4.11 0.73
N ASN A 48 -2.80 4.33 1.99
CA ASN A 48 -2.89 3.31 3.03
C ASN A 48 -4.34 2.87 3.28
N ALA A 49 -5.28 3.82 3.37
CA ALA A 49 -6.70 3.53 3.55
C ALA A 49 -7.28 2.76 2.35
N HIS A 50 -6.89 3.15 1.12
CA HIS A 50 -7.30 2.49 -0.11
C HIS A 50 -6.77 1.05 -0.17
N ASN A 51 -5.50 0.83 0.15
CA ASN A 51 -4.89 -0.51 0.19
C ASN A 51 -5.52 -1.39 1.26
N ALA A 52 -5.83 -0.84 2.45
CA ALA A 52 -6.55 -1.57 3.50
C ALA A 52 -7.97 -1.97 3.05
N HIS A 53 -8.68 -1.07 2.36
CA HIS A 53 -10.01 -1.35 1.83
C HIS A 53 -10.00 -2.51 0.82
N HIS A 54 -9.12 -2.44 -0.18
CA HIS A 54 -9.02 -3.51 -1.19
C HIS A 54 -8.42 -4.80 -0.63
N GLY A 55 -7.49 -4.72 0.32
CA GLY A 55 -7.01 -5.88 1.07
C GLY A 55 -8.14 -6.62 1.78
N GLY A 56 -9.06 -5.88 2.41
CA GLY A 56 -10.28 -6.45 3.00
C GLY A 56 -11.17 -7.16 1.99
N GLN A 57 -11.38 -6.56 0.81
CA GLN A 57 -12.15 -7.19 -0.27
C GLN A 57 -11.52 -8.50 -0.76
N ILE A 58 -10.19 -8.52 -0.93
CA ILE A 58 -9.44 -9.73 -1.32
C ILE A 58 -9.63 -10.84 -0.29
N VAL A 59 -9.47 -10.53 1.00
CA VAL A 59 -9.67 -11.50 2.09
C VAL A 59 -11.09 -12.07 2.06
N VAL A 60 -12.11 -11.24 1.86
CA VAL A 60 -13.51 -11.70 1.74
C VAL A 60 -13.67 -12.67 0.58
N LEU A 61 -13.12 -12.35 -0.60
CA LEU A 61 -13.21 -13.21 -1.78
C LEU A 61 -12.51 -14.56 -1.56
N ILE A 62 -11.31 -14.56 -0.97
CA ILE A 62 -10.57 -15.79 -0.65
C ILE A 62 -11.38 -16.69 0.30
N LYS A 63 -12.00 -16.09 1.33
CA LYS A 63 -12.87 -16.82 2.28
C LYS A 63 -14.10 -17.40 1.58
N LEU A 64 -14.78 -16.62 0.73
CA LEU A 64 -15.94 -17.08 -0.04
C LEU A 64 -15.60 -18.21 -1.02
N GLN A 65 -14.37 -18.23 -1.55
CA GLN A 65 -13.87 -19.28 -2.44
C GLN A 65 -13.37 -20.54 -1.71
N GLY A 66 -13.44 -20.57 -0.37
CA GLY A 66 -12.94 -21.70 0.43
C GLY A 66 -11.42 -21.90 0.36
N SER A 67 -10.68 -20.91 -0.15
CA SER A 67 -9.23 -20.97 -0.37
C SER A 67 -8.43 -20.32 0.77
N TRP A 68 -9.09 -20.07 1.91
CA TRP A 68 -8.48 -19.45 3.07
C TRP A 68 -7.65 -20.47 3.86
N ASP A 69 -6.36 -20.20 4.02
CA ASP A 69 -5.49 -20.91 4.97
C ASP A 69 -5.42 -20.12 6.28
N THR A 70 -5.93 -20.69 7.37
CA THR A 70 -5.92 -20.06 8.70
C THR A 70 -4.53 -19.94 9.30
N LYS A 71 -3.51 -20.62 8.75
CA LYS A 71 -2.11 -20.46 9.17
C LYS A 71 -1.45 -19.22 8.57
N GLU A 72 -1.95 -18.76 7.42
CA GLU A 72 -1.43 -17.61 6.67
C GLU A 72 -2.21 -16.32 7.00
N GLY A 73 -3.18 -16.38 7.92
CA GLY A 73 -4.04 -15.26 8.28
C GLY A 73 -4.11 -15.03 9.79
N VAL A 74 -4.18 -13.76 10.19
CA VAL A 74 -4.45 -13.37 11.58
C VAL A 74 -5.83 -13.92 11.98
N SER A 75 -5.86 -14.68 13.08
CA SER A 75 -7.06 -15.35 13.63
C SER A 75 -8.20 -14.40 13.95
#